data_AF-A0A420SIB8-F1
#
_entry.id   AF-A0A420SIB8-F1
#
_cell.length_a   1.000
_cell.length_b   1.000
_cell.length_c   1.000
_cell.angle_alpha   90.00
_cell.angle_beta   90.00
_cell.angle_gamma   90.00
#
_symmetry.space_group_name_H-M   'P 1'
#
loop_
_entity.id
_entity.type
_entity.pdbx_description
1 polymer ?
#
loop_
_entity_poly.entity_id
_entity_poly.type
_entity_poly.pdbx_seq_one_letter_code
_entity_poly.pdbx_strand_id
1 'polypeptide(L)'
;MVANELSKERVEEIQRAVGAPSTMSPDEYLAKLKYETGSDEMLDQFLEKACEFGRAKLPYSAKEWLQRLHRKDFRNAAAISKHHFALTLYNVHRFDLGTDGEHTFAVETDPGALLTQEAALPPLSPSADIESGDYHVHPAFISLQKIESSPSRLGPEPSNTGTLTASGKQVPSLVMPIGQLQMKSKKETDEGFVDTEHVLVVDATQTNHPVWLIYDRNAEDDLGEPRTVDPDKRPLVFKELGKNFDAMQVLPSLQWWLLYYEKLDFAHMLKGMKSTGITGPIQARELALSEAEKILGK
;
A
#
# COMPACT_ATOMS: atom_id res chain seq x y z
N MET A 1 -10.01 11.08 -38.75
CA MET A 1 -8.98 11.72 -37.91
C MET A 1 -8.06 10.61 -37.44
N VAL A 2 -6.79 10.64 -37.84
CA VAL A 2 -5.81 9.60 -37.49
C VAL A 2 -4.78 10.22 -36.55
N ALA A 3 -4.54 9.50 -35.46
CA ALA A 3 -3.39 9.52 -34.54
C ALA A 3 -3.08 10.85 -33.83
N ASN A 4 -3.62 11.00 -32.61
CA ASN A 4 -2.91 11.73 -31.56
C ASN A 4 -2.49 10.75 -30.46
N GLU A 5 -2.07 9.56 -30.88
CA GLU A 5 -1.61 8.48 -30.00
C GLU A 5 -0.09 8.61 -29.81
N LEU A 6 0.38 8.64 -28.57
CA LEU A 6 1.81 8.72 -28.27
C LEU A 6 2.58 7.52 -28.88
N SER A 7 3.58 7.80 -29.70
CA SER A 7 4.45 6.75 -30.27
C SER A 7 5.39 6.20 -29.19
N LYS A 8 5.86 4.96 -29.37
CA LYS A 8 6.81 4.31 -28.44
C LYS A 8 8.11 5.12 -28.30
N GLU A 9 8.60 5.63 -29.42
CA GLU A 9 9.81 6.45 -29.52
C GLU A 9 9.65 7.75 -28.73
N ARG A 10 8.47 8.37 -28.77
CA ARG A 10 8.17 9.57 -28.01
C ARG A 10 8.09 9.28 -26.51
N VAL A 11 7.56 8.12 -26.10
CA VAL A 11 7.56 7.69 -24.69
C VAL A 11 9.00 7.53 -24.17
N GLU A 12 9.87 6.86 -24.92
CA GLU A 12 11.28 6.68 -24.52
C GLU A 12 12.06 8.01 -24.46
N GLU A 13 11.78 8.93 -25.38
CA GLU A 13 12.36 10.28 -25.38
C GLU A 13 11.97 11.06 -24.11
N ILE A 14 10.67 11.07 -23.78
CA ILE A 14 10.15 11.72 -22.57
C ILE A 14 10.74 11.08 -21.30
N GLN A 15 10.80 9.74 -21.23
CA GLN A 15 11.41 9.04 -20.09
C GLN A 15 12.88 9.43 -19.88
N ARG A 16 13.63 9.60 -20.97
CA ARG A 16 15.04 10.03 -20.90
C ARG A 16 15.18 11.49 -20.47
N ALA A 17 14.29 12.37 -20.94
CA ALA A 17 14.30 13.79 -20.60
C ALA A 17 13.91 14.04 -19.12
N VAL A 18 12.87 13.34 -18.64
CA VAL A 18 12.38 13.49 -17.26
C VAL A 18 13.29 12.81 -16.25
N GLY A 19 13.93 11.70 -16.62
CA GLY A 19 14.80 10.91 -15.73
C GLY A 19 14.02 9.94 -14.85
N ALA A 20 14.68 9.35 -13.85
CA ALA A 20 14.07 8.30 -13.04
C ALA A 20 13.12 8.87 -11.96
N PRO A 21 11.90 8.34 -11.78
CA PRO A 21 10.94 8.81 -10.76
C PRO A 21 11.49 8.65 -9.34
N SER A 22 12.33 7.65 -9.11
CA SER A 22 12.92 7.38 -7.80
C SER A 22 13.91 8.45 -7.30
N THR A 23 14.31 9.42 -8.14
CA THR A 23 15.28 10.46 -7.79
C THR A 23 14.64 11.79 -7.39
N MET A 24 13.41 12.09 -7.80
CA MET A 24 12.72 13.37 -7.56
C MET A 24 11.34 13.16 -6.92
N SER A 25 10.68 14.20 -6.39
CA SER A 25 9.34 14.02 -5.79
C SER A 25 8.29 13.69 -6.86
N PRO A 26 7.15 13.06 -6.50
CA PRO A 26 6.04 12.85 -7.43
C PRO A 26 5.61 14.14 -8.15
N ASP A 27 5.45 15.25 -7.42
CA ASP A 27 5.08 16.55 -8.01
C ASP A 27 6.12 17.08 -8.99
N GLU A 28 7.41 16.99 -8.65
CA GLU A 28 8.49 17.43 -9.53
C GLU A 28 8.55 16.57 -10.80
N TYR A 29 8.31 15.26 -10.65
CA TYR A 29 8.25 14.32 -11.75
C TYR A 29 7.06 14.61 -12.67
N LEU A 30 5.87 14.80 -12.10
CA LEU A 30 4.64 15.13 -12.84
C LEU A 30 4.75 16.49 -13.54
N ALA A 31 5.35 17.49 -12.89
CA ALA A 31 5.58 18.81 -13.50
C ALA A 31 6.51 18.71 -14.72
N LYS A 32 7.60 17.93 -14.63
CA LYS A 32 8.49 17.67 -15.77
C LYS A 32 7.78 16.87 -16.86
N LEU A 33 7.00 15.86 -16.50
CA LEU A 33 6.21 15.12 -17.48
C LEU A 33 5.24 16.04 -18.22
N LYS A 34 4.47 16.88 -17.50
CA LYS A 34 3.56 17.86 -18.10
C LYS A 34 4.28 18.82 -19.05
N TYR A 35 5.48 19.26 -18.67
CA TYR A 35 6.31 20.10 -19.53
C TYR A 35 6.73 19.37 -20.81
N GLU A 36 7.15 18.11 -20.72
CA GLU A 36 7.60 17.32 -21.88
C GLU A 36 6.46 16.79 -22.76
N THR A 37 5.27 16.56 -22.18
CA THR A 37 4.07 16.08 -22.91
C THR A 37 3.30 17.23 -23.54
N GLY A 38 3.34 18.43 -22.97
CA GLY A 38 2.73 19.65 -23.51
C GLY A 38 1.21 19.75 -23.36
N SER A 39 0.52 18.69 -22.92
CA SER A 39 -0.90 18.71 -22.54
C SER A 39 -1.22 17.59 -21.54
N ASP A 40 -2.33 17.74 -20.80
CA ASP A 40 -2.82 16.72 -19.87
C ASP A 40 -3.27 15.44 -20.62
N GLU A 41 -3.87 15.58 -21.81
CA GLU A 41 -4.26 14.43 -22.64
C GLU A 41 -3.06 13.58 -23.09
N MET A 42 -1.91 14.21 -23.36
CA MET A 42 -0.67 13.51 -23.70
C MET A 42 0.03 12.94 -22.46
N LEU A 43 -0.18 13.54 -21.29
CA LEU A 43 0.27 12.98 -20.02
C LEU A 43 -0.47 11.68 -19.70
N ASP A 44 -1.79 11.66 -19.85
CA ASP A 44 -2.61 10.48 -19.56
C ASP A 44 -2.22 9.32 -20.48
N GLN A 45 -2.08 9.58 -21.79
CA GLN A 45 -1.58 8.59 -22.73
C GLN A 45 -0.15 8.12 -22.43
N PHE A 46 0.71 9.01 -21.95
CA PHE A 46 2.05 8.64 -21.53
C PHE A 46 2.00 7.73 -20.30
N LEU A 47 1.18 8.03 -19.29
CA LEU A 47 1.06 7.23 -18.07
C LEU A 47 0.47 5.86 -18.36
N GLU A 48 -0.59 5.80 -19.17
CA GLU A 48 -1.21 4.56 -19.65
C GLU A 48 -0.17 3.71 -20.39
N LYS A 49 0.52 4.29 -21.38
CA LYS A 49 1.56 3.60 -22.12
C LYS A 49 2.76 3.24 -21.25
N ALA A 50 3.22 4.09 -20.34
CA ALA A 50 4.37 3.78 -19.48
C ALA A 50 4.08 2.58 -18.56
N CYS A 51 2.85 2.49 -18.04
CA CYS A 51 2.38 1.35 -17.25
C CYS A 51 2.25 0.07 -18.11
N GLU A 52 1.75 0.18 -19.35
CA GLU A 52 1.64 -0.94 -20.29
C GLU A 52 2.99 -1.38 -20.91
N PHE A 53 3.93 -0.44 -21.09
CA PHE A 53 5.27 -0.66 -21.65
C PHE A 53 6.24 -1.36 -20.71
N GLY A 54 5.86 -1.60 -19.46
CA GLY A 54 6.62 -2.34 -18.45
C GLY A 54 7.06 -3.76 -18.84
N ARG A 55 6.80 -4.22 -20.08
CA ARG A 55 7.46 -5.39 -20.68
C ARG A 55 8.91 -5.11 -21.13
N ALA A 56 9.30 -3.85 -21.29
CA ALA A 56 10.69 -3.48 -21.55
C ALA A 56 11.47 -3.45 -20.21
N LYS A 57 11.99 -4.62 -19.81
CA LYS A 57 12.95 -4.85 -18.71
C LYS A 57 12.78 -3.87 -17.54
N LEU A 58 11.94 -4.24 -16.58
CA LEU A 58 11.83 -3.57 -15.29
C LEU A 58 13.23 -3.17 -14.78
N PRO A 59 13.44 -1.93 -14.32
CA PRO A 59 14.76 -1.51 -13.86
C PRO A 59 15.23 -2.33 -12.66
N TYR A 60 14.29 -2.94 -11.94
CA TYR A 60 14.52 -3.80 -10.77
C TYR A 60 13.45 -4.89 -10.67
N SER A 61 13.84 -6.07 -10.21
CA SER A 61 12.95 -7.15 -9.77
C SER A 61 12.20 -6.77 -8.49
N ALA A 62 11.08 -7.45 -8.20
CA ALA A 62 10.33 -7.29 -6.95
C ALA A 62 11.25 -7.43 -5.71
N LYS A 63 12.15 -8.41 -5.71
CA LYS A 63 13.15 -8.58 -4.65
C LYS A 63 14.06 -7.35 -4.49
N GLU A 64 14.56 -6.78 -5.58
CA GLU A 64 15.41 -5.58 -5.54
C GLU A 64 14.64 -4.36 -5.03
N TRP A 65 13.33 -4.24 -5.33
CA TRP A 65 12.47 -3.23 -4.74
C TRP A 65 12.35 -3.36 -3.22
N LEU A 66 12.08 -4.57 -2.72
CA LEU A 66 12.07 -4.82 -1.27
C LEU A 66 13.43 -4.47 -0.63
N GLN A 67 14.55 -4.78 -1.30
CA GLN A 67 15.88 -4.45 -0.80
C GLN A 67 16.14 -2.95 -0.71
N ARG A 68 15.57 -2.17 -1.63
CA ARG A 68 15.62 -0.71 -1.58
C ARG A 68 14.76 -0.19 -0.43
N LEU A 69 13.55 -0.72 -0.26
CA LEU A 69 12.64 -0.35 0.82
C LEU A 69 13.27 -0.57 2.19
N HIS A 70 13.87 -1.74 2.40
CA HIS A 70 14.53 -2.07 3.67
C HIS A 70 15.64 -1.09 4.08
N ARG A 71 16.28 -0.43 3.10
CA ARG A 71 17.34 0.57 3.34
C ARG A 71 16.81 1.99 3.51
N LYS A 72 15.51 2.24 3.37
CA LYS A 72 14.93 3.57 3.52
C LYS A 72 14.75 3.92 5.00
N ASP A 73 14.94 5.20 5.30
CA ASP A 73 14.50 5.77 6.57
C ASP A 73 12.99 6.05 6.47
N PHE A 74 12.19 5.31 7.23
CA PHE A 74 10.73 5.50 7.29
C PHE A 74 10.34 6.85 7.89
N ARG A 75 11.27 7.60 8.51
CA ARG A 75 11.04 8.99 8.94
C ARG A 75 11.17 9.99 7.78
N ASN A 76 11.76 9.59 6.66
CA ASN A 76 11.90 10.43 5.48
C ASN A 76 10.72 10.23 4.53
N ALA A 77 9.65 10.98 4.78
CA ALA A 77 8.41 10.97 3.99
C ALA A 77 8.68 11.00 2.49
N ALA A 78 9.49 11.97 2.03
CA ALA A 78 9.84 12.12 0.62
C ALA A 78 10.51 10.86 0.05
N ALA A 79 11.43 10.23 0.79
CA ALA A 79 12.12 9.05 0.30
C ALA A 79 11.20 7.82 0.16
N ILE A 80 10.17 7.72 0.99
CA ILE A 80 9.16 6.65 0.95
C ILE A 80 8.12 6.94 -0.13
N SER A 81 7.61 8.17 -0.25
CA SER A 81 6.70 8.56 -1.33
C SER A 81 7.32 8.31 -2.70
N LYS A 82 8.59 8.67 -2.89
CA LYS A 82 9.33 8.36 -4.13
C LYS A 82 9.44 6.87 -4.40
N HIS A 83 9.59 6.07 -3.35
CA HIS A 83 9.66 4.61 -3.48
C HIS A 83 8.33 4.05 -3.92
N HIS A 84 7.24 4.44 -3.24
CA HIS A 84 5.89 4.01 -3.52
C HIS A 84 5.43 4.42 -4.93
N PHE A 85 5.59 5.70 -5.28
CA PHE A 85 5.28 6.22 -6.60
C PHE A 85 6.02 5.49 -7.73
N ALA A 86 7.30 5.16 -7.51
CA ALA A 86 8.08 4.44 -8.50
C ALA A 86 7.65 2.97 -8.65
N LEU A 87 7.16 2.30 -7.59
CA LEU A 87 6.58 0.96 -7.72
C LEU A 87 5.42 0.94 -8.71
N THR A 88 4.53 1.93 -8.60
CA THR A 88 3.38 2.09 -9.51
C THR A 88 3.83 2.40 -10.92
N LEU A 89 4.66 3.43 -11.11
CA LEU A 89 5.03 3.87 -12.46
C LEU A 89 5.79 2.79 -13.23
N TYR A 90 6.64 2.03 -12.55
CA TYR A 90 7.38 0.95 -13.19
C TYR A 90 6.56 -0.33 -13.36
N ASN A 91 5.29 -0.36 -12.93
CA ASN A 91 4.44 -1.55 -13.00
C ASN A 91 5.15 -2.79 -12.44
N VAL A 92 5.69 -2.65 -11.23
CA VAL A 92 6.50 -3.68 -10.59
C VAL A 92 5.64 -4.93 -10.39
N HIS A 93 6.12 -6.06 -10.91
CA HIS A 93 5.41 -7.33 -10.78
C HIS A 93 5.16 -7.73 -9.33
N ARG A 94 4.19 -8.63 -9.15
CA ARG A 94 3.72 -9.12 -7.86
C ARG A 94 4.87 -9.54 -6.93
N PHE A 95 4.72 -9.24 -5.65
CA PHE A 95 5.61 -9.75 -4.61
C PHE A 95 5.08 -11.08 -4.07
N ASP A 96 5.94 -12.08 -3.97
CA ASP A 96 5.56 -13.37 -3.41
C ASP A 96 5.49 -13.32 -1.88
N LEU A 97 4.35 -13.74 -1.32
CA LEU A 97 4.16 -13.82 0.13
C LEU A 97 4.47 -15.22 0.69
N GLY A 98 4.40 -16.29 -0.12
CA GLY A 98 4.62 -17.67 0.33
C GLY A 98 4.82 -18.63 -0.83
N THR A 99 5.98 -19.28 -0.93
CA THR A 99 6.37 -20.07 -2.11
C THR A 99 7.34 -21.20 -1.75
N ASP A 100 7.07 -21.98 -0.71
CA ASP A 100 7.69 -23.31 -0.58
C ASP A 100 7.03 -24.30 -1.58
N GLY A 101 7.10 -23.96 -2.87
CA GLY A 101 6.57 -24.76 -3.98
C GLY A 101 5.06 -24.61 -4.28
N GLU A 102 4.28 -23.96 -3.43
CA GLU A 102 2.86 -23.67 -3.68
C GLU A 102 2.67 -22.20 -4.05
N HIS A 103 2.44 -21.89 -5.33
CA HIS A 103 2.09 -20.54 -5.81
C HIS A 103 0.67 -20.14 -5.34
N THR A 104 0.46 -19.93 -4.05
CA THR A 104 -0.89 -19.75 -3.49
C THR A 104 -1.23 -18.28 -3.27
N PHE A 105 -0.27 -17.45 -2.86
CA PHE A 105 -0.50 -16.05 -2.51
C PHE A 105 0.58 -15.13 -3.06
N ALA A 106 0.15 -14.04 -3.68
CA ALA A 106 1.01 -12.98 -4.20
C ALA A 106 0.43 -11.62 -3.83
N VAL A 107 1.22 -10.56 -3.92
CA VAL A 107 0.79 -9.19 -3.64
C VAL A 107 0.97 -8.37 -4.89
N GLU A 108 -0.13 -7.91 -5.45
CA GLU A 108 -0.11 -6.98 -6.58
C GLU A 108 0.05 -5.57 -6.07
N THR A 109 0.98 -4.82 -6.66
CA THR A 109 1.08 -3.38 -6.42
C THR A 109 -0.18 -2.74 -6.97
N ASP A 110 -1.10 -2.36 -6.09
CA ASP A 110 -2.36 -1.76 -6.50
C ASP A 110 -2.22 -0.24 -6.62
N PRO A 111 -2.45 0.36 -7.80
CA PRO A 111 -2.61 1.81 -7.93
C PRO A 111 -3.83 2.37 -7.18
N GLY A 112 -4.85 1.56 -6.86
CA GLY A 112 -6.00 1.96 -6.03
C GLY A 112 -5.66 2.22 -4.56
N ALA A 113 -4.61 1.59 -4.03
CA ALA A 113 -4.01 1.97 -2.75
C ALA A 113 -3.43 3.42 -2.75
N LEU A 114 -3.31 4.05 -3.93
CA LEU A 114 -3.00 5.49 -4.09
C LEU A 114 -4.26 6.37 -4.06
N LEU A 115 -5.48 5.82 -4.21
CA LEU A 115 -6.70 6.63 -4.28
C LEU A 115 -7.20 7.07 -2.90
N THR A 116 -6.83 6.35 -1.83
CA THR A 116 -6.83 6.89 -0.45
C THR A 116 -5.62 7.80 -0.18
N GLN A 117 -5.08 8.46 -1.20
CA GLN A 117 -4.02 9.47 -1.06
C GLN A 117 -4.25 10.76 -1.88
N GLU A 118 -5.31 10.88 -2.69
CA GLU A 118 -5.60 12.13 -3.42
C GLU A 118 -7.10 12.42 -3.64
N ALA A 119 -7.99 11.45 -3.46
CA ALA A 119 -9.42 11.64 -3.76
C ALA A 119 -10.24 12.10 -2.54
N ALA A 120 -9.98 13.32 -2.05
CA ALA A 120 -11.00 14.22 -1.46
C ALA A 120 -10.40 15.49 -0.82
N LEU A 121 -9.69 16.32 -1.58
CA LEU A 121 -9.62 17.75 -1.23
C LEU A 121 -10.02 18.59 -2.44
N PRO A 122 -11.11 19.37 -2.37
CA PRO A 122 -11.38 20.35 -3.42
C PRO A 122 -10.20 21.33 -3.46
N PRO A 123 -9.79 21.80 -4.66
CA PRO A 123 -8.72 22.78 -4.77
C PRO A 123 -9.12 24.03 -3.99
N LEU A 124 -8.31 24.41 -2.99
CA LEU A 124 -8.50 25.67 -2.27
C LEU A 124 -8.29 26.82 -3.26
N SER A 125 -9.32 27.63 -3.42
CA SER A 125 -9.27 28.89 -4.16
C SER A 125 -8.09 29.75 -3.64
N PRO A 126 -7.39 30.49 -4.52
CA PRO A 126 -6.14 31.21 -4.22
C PRO A 126 -6.30 32.44 -3.30
N SER A 127 -7.39 32.54 -2.55
CA SER A 127 -7.73 33.69 -1.71
C SER A 127 -8.01 33.35 -0.25
N ALA A 128 -7.69 32.14 0.21
CA ALA A 128 -7.75 31.83 1.63
C ALA A 128 -6.41 32.21 2.28
N ASP A 129 -6.45 33.19 3.19
CA ASP A 129 -5.33 33.53 4.06
C ASP A 129 -4.88 32.29 4.83
N ILE A 130 -3.70 31.76 4.48
CA ILE A 130 -3.12 30.56 5.08
C ILE A 130 -2.51 30.95 6.43
N GLU A 131 -3.30 30.81 7.49
CA GLU A 131 -2.76 30.70 8.84
C GLU A 131 -2.11 29.32 9.01
N SER A 132 -0.77 29.28 8.91
CA SER A 132 0.15 28.31 9.55
C SER A 132 -0.49 27.04 10.12
N GLY A 133 -0.94 26.12 9.24
CA GLY A 133 -1.53 24.84 9.64
C GLY A 133 -2.08 23.98 8.50
N ASP A 134 -1.70 24.26 7.26
CA ASP A 134 -2.30 23.65 6.07
C ASP A 134 -2.13 22.13 6.02
N TYR A 135 -3.27 21.48 5.78
CA TYR A 135 -3.52 20.04 5.82
C TYR A 135 -2.81 19.31 4.68
N HIS A 136 -1.51 19.06 4.83
CA HIS A 136 -0.83 18.07 4.01
C HIS A 136 -0.97 16.68 4.66
N VAL A 137 -1.64 15.75 3.98
CA VAL A 137 -1.66 14.32 4.33
C VAL A 137 -0.28 13.73 4.08
N HIS A 138 0.17 12.79 4.91
CA HIS A 138 1.42 12.09 4.70
C HIS A 138 1.31 11.18 3.46
N PRO A 139 1.95 11.50 2.31
CA PRO A 139 1.65 10.90 1.01
C PRO A 139 2.36 9.55 0.80
N ALA A 140 2.49 8.76 1.86
CA ALA A 140 3.21 7.48 1.83
C ALA A 140 2.84 6.54 2.99
N PHE A 141 2.10 7.02 3.99
CA PHE A 141 1.71 6.21 5.13
C PHE A 141 0.25 6.46 5.47
N ILE A 142 -0.37 5.42 5.99
CA ILE A 142 -1.73 5.42 6.51
C ILE A 142 -1.69 5.10 8.01
N SER A 143 -2.58 5.71 8.77
CA SER A 143 -2.76 5.40 10.19
C SER A 143 -3.82 4.33 10.37
N LEU A 144 -3.54 3.35 11.23
CA LEU A 144 -4.53 2.36 11.62
C LEU A 144 -5.30 2.86 12.84
N GLN A 145 -6.62 2.90 12.72
CA GLN A 145 -7.56 3.22 13.78
C GLN A 145 -8.37 1.99 14.19
N LYS A 146 -8.61 1.86 15.49
CA LYS A 146 -9.59 0.90 15.98
C LYS A 146 -10.96 1.56 16.04
N ILE A 147 -12.02 0.87 15.63
CA ILE A 147 -13.37 1.30 16.00
C ILE A 147 -13.54 1.01 17.48
N GLU A 148 -13.51 2.05 18.31
CA GLU A 148 -13.99 1.95 19.68
C GLU A 148 -15.49 1.64 19.62
N SER A 149 -15.87 0.44 20.04
CA SER A 149 -17.26 0.03 20.05
C SER A 149 -18.05 0.86 21.07
N SER A 150 -18.64 1.97 20.61
CA SER A 150 -19.65 2.86 21.22
C SER A 150 -19.45 3.38 22.66
N PRO A 151 -19.74 4.67 22.94
CA PRO A 151 -19.66 5.23 24.28
C PRO A 151 -20.88 4.78 25.10
N SER A 152 -20.73 3.73 25.90
CA SER A 152 -21.65 3.53 27.03
C SER A 152 -21.22 4.44 28.17
N ARG A 153 -22.09 5.44 28.41
CA ARG A 153 -22.07 6.47 29.45
C ARG A 153 -21.42 6.06 30.78
N LEU A 154 -20.67 7.04 31.32
CA LEU A 154 -20.35 7.26 32.75
C LEU A 154 -19.44 6.22 33.41
N GLY A 155 -18.13 6.39 33.22
CA GLY A 155 -17.05 5.81 34.02
C GLY A 155 -15.78 6.64 33.84
N PRO A 156 -14.82 6.60 34.79
CA PRO A 156 -13.65 7.49 34.76
C PRO A 156 -12.81 7.23 33.50
N GLU A 157 -12.10 8.28 33.06
CA GLU A 157 -11.36 8.38 31.79
C GLU A 157 -10.66 7.09 31.37
N PRO A 158 -10.79 6.66 30.10
CA PRO A 158 -10.08 5.51 29.61
C PRO A 158 -8.59 5.85 29.47
N SER A 159 -7.78 5.18 30.29
CA SER A 159 -6.34 5.06 30.09
C SER A 159 -6.05 4.56 28.67
N ASN A 160 -5.02 5.13 28.02
CA ASN A 160 -4.45 4.76 26.72
C ASN A 160 -4.04 3.27 26.61
N THR A 161 -4.99 2.35 26.60
CA THR A 161 -4.77 0.94 26.32
C THR A 161 -5.11 0.69 24.86
N GLY A 162 -4.11 0.87 24.00
CA GLY A 162 -4.14 0.33 22.64
C GLY A 162 -4.56 -1.14 22.66
N THR A 163 -5.27 -1.56 21.62
CA THR A 163 -5.86 -2.91 21.61
C THR A 163 -4.75 -3.94 21.52
N LEU A 164 -4.53 -4.63 22.64
CA LEU A 164 -3.60 -5.72 22.78
C LEU A 164 -4.09 -6.91 21.94
N THR A 165 -3.23 -7.48 21.11
CA THR A 165 -3.45 -8.75 20.41
C THR A 165 -3.63 -9.87 21.43
N ALA A 166 -4.03 -11.07 20.97
CA ALA A 166 -4.01 -12.27 21.80
C ALA A 166 -2.61 -12.59 22.42
N SER A 167 -1.55 -11.95 21.94
CA SER A 167 -0.17 -12.02 22.45
C SER A 167 0.33 -10.75 23.16
N GLY A 168 -0.52 -9.74 23.37
CA GLY A 168 -0.12 -8.48 24.01
C GLY A 168 0.61 -7.49 23.10
N LYS A 169 0.66 -7.72 21.79
CA LYS A 169 1.21 -6.77 20.80
C LYS A 169 0.16 -5.72 20.43
N GLN A 170 0.58 -4.50 20.12
CA GLN A 170 -0.32 -3.43 19.70
C GLN A 170 -0.47 -3.43 18.18
N VAL A 171 -1.65 -3.03 17.68
CA VAL A 171 -1.84 -2.69 16.26
C VAL A 171 -0.80 -1.62 15.86
N PRO A 172 -0.13 -1.74 14.70
CA PRO A 172 0.74 -0.69 14.18
C PRO A 172 -0.01 0.65 14.11
N SER A 173 0.57 1.75 14.59
CA SER A 173 -0.13 3.05 14.53
C SER A 173 0.00 3.74 13.17
N LEU A 174 1.11 3.47 12.46
CA LEU A 174 1.42 4.04 11.14
C LEU A 174 2.05 2.96 10.26
N VAL A 175 1.51 2.76 9.07
CA VAL A 175 1.95 1.71 8.15
C VAL A 175 2.12 2.23 6.72
N MET A 176 2.99 1.55 5.97
CA MET A 176 3.18 1.75 4.54
C MET A 176 2.45 0.66 3.75
N PRO A 177 1.49 1.01 2.88
CA PRO A 177 0.92 0.06 1.94
C PRO A 177 1.99 -0.46 0.96
N ILE A 178 1.94 -1.75 0.65
CA ILE A 178 2.74 -2.39 -0.40
C ILE A 178 1.86 -2.77 -1.59
N GLY A 179 0.67 -3.29 -1.32
CA GLY A 179 -0.27 -3.71 -2.36
C GLY A 179 -1.36 -4.64 -1.85
N GLN A 180 -2.27 -5.02 -2.74
CA GLN A 180 -3.38 -5.91 -2.44
C GLN A 180 -2.92 -7.37 -2.47
N LEU A 181 -3.31 -8.14 -1.46
CA LEU A 181 -3.10 -9.57 -1.43
C LEU A 181 -4.02 -10.24 -2.45
N GLN A 182 -3.45 -11.13 -3.23
CA GLN A 182 -4.15 -11.97 -4.18
C GLN A 182 -3.95 -13.44 -3.88
N MET A 183 -4.97 -14.22 -4.16
CA MET A 183 -4.97 -15.67 -4.03
C MET A 183 -5.07 -16.31 -5.42
N LYS A 184 -4.30 -17.37 -5.65
CA LYS A 184 -4.39 -18.12 -6.92
C LYS A 184 -5.79 -18.70 -7.12
N SER A 185 -6.35 -18.48 -8.30
CA SER A 185 -7.63 -19.07 -8.71
C SER A 185 -7.54 -20.59 -8.71
N LYS A 186 -8.58 -21.25 -8.21
CA LYS A 186 -8.70 -22.72 -8.23
C LYS A 186 -9.38 -23.25 -9.49
N LYS A 187 -9.76 -22.40 -10.45
CA LYS A 187 -10.39 -22.84 -11.70
C LYS A 187 -9.31 -23.36 -12.66
N GLU A 188 -9.49 -24.61 -13.13
CA GLU A 188 -8.51 -25.38 -13.93
C GLU A 188 -8.10 -24.74 -15.27
N THR A 189 -8.73 -23.64 -15.69
CA THR A 189 -8.49 -22.99 -16.98
C THR A 189 -7.91 -21.57 -16.90
N ASP A 190 -7.86 -20.96 -15.72
CA ASP A 190 -7.29 -19.62 -15.55
C ASP A 190 -6.03 -19.71 -14.68
N GLU A 191 -4.87 -19.38 -15.26
CA GLU A 191 -3.63 -19.11 -14.53
C GLU A 191 -3.69 -17.79 -13.72
N GLY A 192 -4.90 -17.33 -13.36
CA GLY A 192 -5.17 -16.02 -12.79
C GLY A 192 -5.08 -15.98 -11.26
N PHE A 193 -4.66 -14.84 -10.75
CA PHE A 193 -4.82 -14.45 -9.35
C PHE A 193 -6.16 -13.72 -9.17
N VAL A 194 -6.75 -13.82 -7.99
CA VAL A 194 -7.98 -13.12 -7.61
C VAL A 194 -7.68 -12.24 -6.41
N ASP A 195 -8.11 -11.00 -6.48
CA ASP A 195 -8.00 -10.03 -5.39
C ASP A 195 -8.72 -10.50 -4.13
N THR A 196 -8.09 -10.22 -3.01
CA THR A 196 -8.68 -10.40 -1.68
C THR A 196 -8.88 -9.04 -1.03
N GLU A 197 -9.71 -8.99 0.01
CA GLU A 197 -9.94 -7.76 0.78
C GLU A 197 -8.79 -7.49 1.78
N HIS A 198 -7.62 -8.12 1.63
CA HIS A 198 -6.47 -7.90 2.49
C HIS A 198 -5.41 -7.09 1.76
N VAL A 199 -4.89 -6.07 2.43
CA VAL A 199 -3.75 -5.26 1.96
C VAL A 199 -2.51 -5.64 2.77
N LEU A 200 -1.39 -5.83 2.07
CA LEU A 200 -0.10 -6.02 2.72
C LEU A 200 0.51 -4.67 3.06
N VAL A 201 0.91 -4.51 4.33
CA VAL A 201 1.51 -3.27 4.84
C VAL A 201 2.77 -3.54 5.65
N VAL A 202 3.62 -2.53 5.73
CA VAL A 202 4.82 -2.52 6.59
C VAL A 202 4.59 -1.59 7.76
N ASP A 203 4.88 -2.07 8.97
CA ASP A 203 4.88 -1.24 10.18
C ASP A 203 6.06 -0.26 10.16
N ALA A 204 5.76 1.03 10.00
CA ALA A 204 6.77 2.09 9.95
C ALA A 204 7.31 2.47 11.33
N THR A 205 6.61 2.09 12.40
CA THR A 205 6.87 2.54 13.78
C THR A 205 7.76 1.59 14.56
N GLN A 206 7.77 0.30 14.20
CA GLN A 206 8.56 -0.70 14.90
C GLN A 206 9.93 -0.92 14.26
N THR A 207 10.91 -1.21 15.12
CA THR A 207 12.24 -1.65 14.68
C THR A 207 12.13 -2.91 13.82
N ASN A 208 12.95 -2.99 12.77
CA ASN A 208 12.96 -4.06 11.77
C ASN A 208 11.72 -4.14 10.86
N HIS A 209 10.74 -3.24 11.01
CA HIS A 209 9.62 -3.09 10.10
C HIS A 209 8.84 -4.40 9.85
N PRO A 210 8.12 -4.91 10.86
CA PRO A 210 7.19 -6.03 10.71
C PRO A 210 6.25 -5.91 9.51
N VAL A 211 5.89 -7.05 8.92
CA VAL A 211 4.95 -7.10 7.79
C VAL A 211 3.61 -7.64 8.26
N TRP A 212 2.54 -6.95 7.88
CA TRP A 212 1.18 -7.21 8.31
C TRP A 212 0.24 -7.35 7.12
N LEU A 213 -0.81 -8.15 7.30
CA LEU A 213 -2.01 -8.11 6.48
C LEU A 213 -3.11 -7.39 7.25
N ILE A 214 -3.74 -6.41 6.61
CA ILE A 214 -4.85 -5.63 7.15
C ILE A 214 -6.05 -5.84 6.24
N TYR A 215 -7.21 -6.09 6.83
CA TYR A 215 -8.47 -6.18 6.10
C TYR A 215 -8.94 -4.79 5.71
N ASP A 216 -9.16 -4.57 4.42
CA ASP A 216 -9.72 -3.33 3.90
C ASP A 216 -11.24 -3.31 4.11
N ARG A 217 -11.66 -2.57 5.15
CA ARG A 217 -13.08 -2.34 5.45
C ARG A 217 -13.69 -1.21 4.63
N ASN A 218 -12.87 -0.47 3.88
CA ASN A 218 -13.27 0.66 3.04
C ASN A 218 -13.25 0.29 1.55
N ALA A 219 -13.20 -1.00 1.22
CA ALA A 219 -13.20 -1.46 -0.16
C ALA A 219 -14.34 -0.82 -0.96
N GLU A 220 -14.06 -0.45 -2.19
CA GLU A 220 -15.06 0.01 -3.15
C GLU A 220 -15.63 -1.21 -3.90
N ASP A 221 -16.84 -1.11 -4.42
CA ASP A 221 -17.37 -2.09 -5.37
C ASP A 221 -16.95 -1.75 -6.81
N ASP A 222 -17.39 -2.58 -7.77
CA ASP A 222 -17.04 -2.40 -9.20
C ASP A 222 -17.53 -1.05 -9.79
N LEU A 223 -18.38 -0.31 -9.06
CA LEU A 223 -18.89 1.00 -9.43
C LEU A 223 -18.22 2.14 -8.66
N GLY A 224 -17.25 1.84 -7.79
CA GLY A 224 -16.56 2.82 -6.95
C GLY A 224 -17.33 3.19 -5.68
N GLU A 225 -18.42 2.48 -5.35
CA GLU A 225 -19.22 2.81 -4.17
C GLU A 225 -18.62 2.18 -2.91
N PRO A 226 -18.46 2.94 -1.81
CA PRO A 226 -17.93 2.41 -0.57
C PRO A 226 -18.81 1.27 -0.03
N ARG A 227 -18.22 0.09 0.13
CA ARG A 227 -18.90 -1.07 0.75
C ARG A 227 -18.26 -1.39 2.09
N THR A 228 -19.03 -1.28 3.18
CA THR A 228 -18.59 -1.82 4.47
C THR A 228 -18.63 -3.34 4.40
N VAL A 229 -17.45 -3.95 4.30
CA VAL A 229 -17.34 -5.40 4.20
C VAL A 229 -17.07 -6.03 5.56
N ASP A 230 -17.99 -6.88 5.99
CA ASP A 230 -17.79 -7.71 7.17
C ASP A 230 -16.91 -8.93 6.83
N PRO A 231 -15.72 -9.08 7.45
CA PRO A 231 -14.82 -10.21 7.18
C PRO A 231 -15.49 -11.57 7.42
N ASP A 232 -16.44 -11.66 8.34
CA ASP A 232 -17.15 -12.90 8.68
C ASP A 232 -18.17 -13.32 7.61
N LYS A 233 -18.55 -12.41 6.70
CA LYS A 233 -19.51 -12.66 5.61
C LYS A 233 -18.85 -12.99 4.28
N ARG A 234 -17.51 -12.98 4.23
CA ARG A 234 -16.74 -13.24 3.01
C ARG A 234 -16.16 -14.65 2.96
N PRO A 235 -15.86 -15.16 1.74
CA PRO A 235 -15.10 -16.39 1.60
C PRO A 235 -13.80 -16.34 2.40
N LEU A 236 -13.41 -17.48 2.97
CA LEU A 236 -12.17 -17.59 3.71
C LEU A 236 -10.97 -17.49 2.76
N VAL A 237 -10.12 -16.49 2.98
CA VAL A 237 -8.83 -16.35 2.27
C VAL A 237 -7.85 -17.41 2.80
N PHE A 238 -7.74 -17.53 4.13
CA PHE A 238 -6.87 -18.48 4.81
C PHE A 238 -7.70 -19.58 5.48
N LYS A 239 -7.94 -20.68 4.78
CA LYS A 239 -8.84 -21.76 5.25
C LYS A 239 -8.38 -22.37 6.57
N GLU A 240 -7.07 -22.48 6.77
CA GLU A 240 -6.41 -23.08 7.94
C GLU A 240 -6.58 -22.24 9.22
N LEU A 241 -7.01 -20.98 9.10
CA LEU A 241 -7.35 -20.11 10.22
C LEU A 241 -8.83 -20.22 10.63
N GLY A 242 -9.69 -20.76 9.76
CA GLY A 242 -11.12 -20.96 10.02
C GLY A 242 -11.96 -19.68 10.03
N LYS A 243 -11.35 -18.51 9.95
CA LYS A 243 -12.01 -17.19 9.86
C LYS A 243 -11.10 -16.17 9.17
N ASN A 244 -11.71 -15.15 8.59
CA ASN A 244 -10.98 -13.94 8.20
C ASN A 244 -10.65 -13.12 9.47
N PHE A 245 -9.67 -12.23 9.36
CA PHE A 245 -9.17 -11.41 10.45
C PHE A 245 -9.00 -9.98 10.00
N ASP A 246 -9.04 -9.04 10.94
CA ASP A 246 -8.89 -7.61 10.70
C ASP A 246 -7.42 -7.19 10.52
N ALA A 247 -6.54 -7.71 11.37
CA ALA A 247 -5.10 -7.45 11.26
C ALA A 247 -4.30 -8.64 11.76
N MET A 248 -3.21 -8.96 11.08
CA MET A 248 -2.35 -10.07 11.48
C MET A 248 -0.92 -9.86 10.99
N GLN A 249 0.05 -10.04 11.90
CA GLN A 249 1.45 -10.00 11.51
C GLN A 249 1.79 -11.31 10.79
N VAL A 250 2.19 -11.20 9.53
CA VAL A 250 2.58 -12.34 8.70
C VAL A 250 4.08 -12.63 8.80
N LEU A 251 4.91 -11.59 8.90
CA LEU A 251 6.37 -11.74 8.96
C LEU A 251 6.96 -10.93 10.14
N PRO A 252 8.01 -11.45 10.82
CA PRO A 252 8.65 -10.76 11.92
C PRO A 252 9.35 -9.46 11.50
N SER A 253 9.80 -9.34 10.24
CA SER A 253 10.48 -8.16 9.71
C SER A 253 10.55 -8.15 8.17
N LEU A 254 10.73 -6.96 7.58
CA LEU A 254 11.06 -6.79 6.16
C LEU A 254 12.35 -7.55 5.77
N GLN A 255 13.36 -7.54 6.65
CA GLN A 255 14.60 -8.26 6.41
C GLN A 255 14.38 -9.78 6.37
N TRP A 256 13.46 -10.31 7.19
CA TRP A 256 13.10 -11.73 7.13
C TRP A 256 12.44 -12.06 5.79
N TRP A 257 11.54 -11.20 5.31
CA TRP A 257 10.95 -11.35 3.99
C TRP A 257 12.02 -11.41 2.89
N LEU A 258 13.01 -10.53 2.96
CA LEU A 258 14.11 -10.47 1.98
C LEU A 258 14.99 -11.72 1.99
N LEU A 259 15.34 -12.22 3.18
CA LEU A 259 16.21 -13.40 3.34
C LEU A 259 15.55 -14.66 2.77
N TYR A 260 14.24 -14.77 2.90
CA TYR A 260 13.44 -15.93 2.49
C TYR A 260 12.52 -15.62 1.30
N TYR A 261 12.79 -14.56 0.54
CA TYR A 261 11.99 -14.20 -0.64
C TYR A 261 11.99 -15.36 -1.62
N GLU A 262 10.81 -15.69 -2.16
CA GLU A 262 10.54 -16.88 -2.99
C GLU A 262 10.77 -18.24 -2.30
N LYS A 263 11.13 -18.27 -1.02
CA LYS A 263 11.39 -19.50 -0.25
C LYS A 263 10.63 -19.53 1.06
N LEU A 264 9.61 -18.67 1.19
CA LEU A 264 8.90 -18.53 2.43
C LEU A 264 7.97 -19.72 2.62
N ASP A 265 8.18 -20.46 3.70
CA ASP A 265 7.30 -21.54 4.10
C ASP A 265 6.00 -20.98 4.72
N PHE A 266 4.89 -21.31 4.07
CA PHE A 266 3.55 -20.92 4.48
C PHE A 266 3.20 -21.42 5.90
N ALA A 267 3.69 -22.60 6.31
CA ALA A 267 3.43 -23.11 7.65
C ALA A 267 4.08 -22.24 8.75
N HIS A 268 5.29 -21.72 8.49
CA HIS A 268 5.94 -20.76 9.38
C HIS A 268 5.18 -19.44 9.46
N MET A 269 4.71 -18.93 8.31
CA MET A 269 3.87 -17.73 8.27
C MET A 269 2.58 -17.95 9.06
N LEU A 270 1.89 -19.09 8.86
CA LEU A 270 0.66 -19.44 9.56
C LEU A 270 0.85 -19.52 11.08
N LYS A 271 2.02 -19.96 11.55
CA LYS A 271 2.35 -19.96 12.98
C LYS A 271 2.47 -18.54 13.53
N GLY A 272 3.14 -17.64 12.80
CA GLY A 272 3.22 -16.22 13.13
C GLY A 272 1.83 -15.58 13.20
N MET A 273 1.05 -15.79 12.15
CA MET A 273 -0.33 -15.36 12.00
C MET A 273 -1.22 -15.75 13.21
N LYS A 274 -1.22 -17.03 13.57
CA LYS A 274 -2.00 -17.54 14.72
C LYS A 274 -1.62 -16.88 16.05
N SER A 275 -0.36 -16.45 16.21
CA SER A 275 0.13 -15.83 17.44
C SER A 275 -0.13 -14.32 17.54
N THR A 276 -0.35 -13.64 16.42
CA THR A 276 -0.42 -12.17 16.33
C THR A 276 -1.75 -11.64 15.83
N GLY A 277 -2.69 -12.53 15.51
CA GLY A 277 -4.01 -12.17 15.02
C GLY A 277 -4.78 -11.22 15.94
N ILE A 278 -5.41 -10.24 15.31
CA ILE A 278 -6.32 -9.29 15.93
C ILE A 278 -7.68 -9.44 15.26
N THR A 279 -8.70 -9.56 16.08
CA THR A 279 -10.09 -9.64 15.67
C THR A 279 -10.85 -8.48 16.24
N GLY A 280 -11.63 -7.81 15.39
CA GLY A 280 -12.38 -6.63 15.76
C GLY A 280 -12.05 -5.48 14.80
N PRO A 281 -13.03 -4.61 14.53
CA PRO A 281 -12.95 -3.64 13.47
C PRO A 281 -11.75 -2.69 13.59
N ILE A 282 -10.90 -2.73 12.56
CA ILE A 282 -9.79 -1.80 12.33
C ILE A 282 -10.06 -1.08 11.01
N GLN A 283 -9.88 0.23 10.99
CA GLN A 283 -9.93 1.05 9.79
C GLN A 283 -8.55 1.63 9.51
N ALA A 284 -8.17 1.71 8.24
CA ALA A 284 -7.08 2.58 7.82
C ALA A 284 -7.65 3.97 7.51
N ARG A 285 -6.94 5.01 7.90
CA ARG A 285 -7.21 6.38 7.48
C ARG A 285 -5.94 7.08 7.04
N GLU A 286 -6.10 8.07 6.18
CA GLU A 286 -5.08 9.07 5.93
C GLU A 286 -4.72 9.81 7.23
N LEU A 287 -3.44 10.19 7.35
CA LEU A 287 -2.92 10.88 8.52
C LEU A 287 -2.27 12.19 8.09
N ALA A 288 -2.51 13.27 8.85
CA ALA A 288 -1.81 14.53 8.62
C ALA A 288 -0.30 14.35 8.80
N LEU A 289 0.50 15.05 7.98
CA LEU A 289 1.96 15.00 8.02
C LEU A 289 2.50 15.30 9.43
N SER A 290 1.96 16.33 10.08
CA SER A 290 2.37 16.72 11.44
C SER A 290 2.05 15.67 12.51
N GLU A 291 1.03 14.84 12.31
CA GLU A 291 0.71 13.71 13.19
C GLU A 291 1.63 12.52 12.92
N ALA A 292 1.91 12.23 11.65
CA ALA A 292 2.86 11.18 11.25
C ALA A 292 4.27 11.45 11.79
N GLU A 293 4.75 12.69 11.66
CA GLU A 293 6.05 13.13 12.19
C GLU A 293 6.16 12.93 13.71
N LYS A 294 5.08 13.23 14.46
CA LYS A 294 5.04 12.99 15.91
C LYS A 294 5.12 11.52 16.27
N ILE A 295 4.47 10.64 15.50
CA ILE A 295 4.48 9.19 15.75
C ILE A 295 5.86 8.59 15.42
N LEU A 296 6.47 9.03 14.33
CA LEU A 296 7.76 8.55 13.84
C LEU A 296 8.97 9.12 14.60
N GLY A 297 8.82 10.27 15.24
CA GLY A 297 9.87 11.01 15.96
C GLY A 297 10.12 10.57 17.41
N LYS A 298 9.78 9.33 17.77
CA LYS A 298 10.19 8.74 19.06
C LYS A 298 11.64 8.28 19.05
#